data_AF-A0A8C4WPJ1-F1
#
_entry.id   AF-A0A8C4WPJ1-F1
#
_cell.length_a   1.000
_cell.length_b   1.000
_cell.length_c   1.000
_cell.angle_alpha   90.00
_cell.angle_beta   90.00
_cell.angle_gamma   90.00
#
_symmetry.space_group_name_H-M   'P 1'
#
loop_
_entity.id
_entity.type
_entity.pdbx_description
1 polymer ?
#
loop_
_entity_poly.entity_id
_entity_poly.type
_entity_poly.pdbx_seq_one_letter_code
_entity_poly.pdbx_strand_id
1 'polypeptide(L)'
;MVNHIKSSALNTRLFRLLCQEMDADHNNLLFYTQLRWLSRVNLLLRVYELKDELKEFLRTQGKTAWVVLLESDSWLSELCYLVDIVESLNVLNCSLQGKDANLMIFHDKMSGFLVTLKLLADKAAVKRFSLYPRLVEHLTTCLYDDTELDSLSGEIACHLRSLIEQFEHYFPELDVQSFSVVRDPFTAPLDSIAAPPPPPPPPPPPPPRACTAPAGFRSAGSCTDEFVVDILVQNGSEVPDPVTARH
;
A
#
# COMPACT_ATOMS: atom_id res chain seq x y z
N MET A 1 -16.29 12.56 0.66
CA MET A 1 -15.78 13.85 1.19
C MET A 1 -14.78 14.52 0.24
N VAL A 2 -13.58 13.96 0.03
CA VAL A 2 -12.52 14.57 -0.81
C VAL A 2 -12.99 14.97 -2.21
N ASN A 3 -13.63 14.04 -2.94
CA ASN A 3 -14.10 14.30 -4.31
C ASN A 3 -15.11 15.46 -4.37
N HIS A 4 -15.91 15.67 -3.33
CA HIS A 4 -16.85 16.79 -3.28
C HIS A 4 -16.14 18.15 -3.17
N ILE A 5 -15.01 18.20 -2.46
CA ILE A 5 -14.18 19.42 -2.37
C ILE A 5 -13.41 19.60 -3.68
N LYS A 6 -12.84 18.52 -4.21
CA LYS A 6 -11.99 18.55 -5.41
C LYS A 6 -12.74 18.72 -6.73
N SER A 7 -14.03 18.39 -6.80
CA SER A 7 -14.83 18.59 -8.00
C SER A 7 -15.21 20.05 -8.26
N SER A 8 -15.02 20.93 -7.28
CA SER A 8 -15.29 22.36 -7.39
C SER A 8 -14.00 23.16 -7.17
N ALA A 9 -13.61 23.95 -8.17
CA ALA A 9 -12.45 24.84 -8.08
C ALA A 9 -12.62 25.86 -6.94
N LEU A 10 -13.86 26.34 -6.74
CA LEU A 10 -14.18 27.24 -5.63
C LEU A 10 -13.98 26.53 -4.29
N ASN A 11 -14.55 25.32 -4.11
CA ASN A 11 -14.43 24.57 -2.85
C ASN A 11 -12.96 24.24 -2.56
N THR A 12 -12.19 23.87 -3.57
CA THR A 12 -10.75 23.62 -3.42
C THR A 12 -10.00 24.87 -2.95
N ARG A 13 -10.34 26.06 -3.47
CA ARG A 13 -9.74 27.32 -3.04
C ARG A 13 -10.16 27.70 -1.62
N LEU A 14 -11.45 27.57 -1.29
CA LEU A 14 -11.97 27.88 0.04
C LEU A 14 -11.39 26.94 1.10
N PHE A 15 -11.33 25.64 0.81
CA PHE A 15 -10.70 24.66 1.70
C PHE A 15 -9.23 24.99 1.95
N ARG A 16 -8.48 25.37 0.91
CA ARG A 16 -7.08 25.81 1.08
C ARG A 16 -6.95 27.01 2.02
N LEU A 17 -7.82 28.01 1.86
CA LEU A 17 -7.80 29.19 2.73
C LEU A 17 -8.11 28.80 4.18
N LEU A 18 -9.09 27.93 4.39
CA LEU A 18 -9.40 27.41 5.72
C LEU A 18 -8.21 26.68 6.35
N CYS A 19 -7.51 25.83 5.60
CA CYS A 19 -6.28 25.18 6.10
C CYS A 19 -5.21 26.19 6.52
N GLN A 20 -5.05 27.28 5.77
CA GLN A 20 -4.09 28.34 6.12
C GLN A 20 -4.51 29.12 7.36
N GLU A 21 -5.82 29.37 7.54
CA GLU A 21 -6.36 30.06 8.72
C GLU A 21 -6.25 29.20 9.98
N MET A 22 -6.34 27.88 9.85
CA MET A 22 -6.21 26.92 10.94
C MET A 22 -4.75 26.50 11.21
N ASP A 23 -3.79 27.10 10.52
CA ASP A 23 -2.34 26.80 10.62
C ASP A 23 -2.00 25.31 10.39
N ALA A 24 -2.70 24.69 9.43
CA ALA A 24 -2.50 23.30 9.09
C ALA A 24 -1.16 23.09 8.36
N ASP A 25 -0.46 22.00 8.67
CA ASP A 25 0.79 21.60 7.98
C ASP A 25 0.61 21.47 6.45
N HIS A 26 -0.62 21.16 6.03
CA HIS A 26 -0.96 20.96 4.64
C HIS A 26 -2.12 21.83 4.17
N ASN A 27 -1.89 22.55 3.07
CA ASN A 27 -2.87 23.52 2.57
C ASN A 27 -3.84 22.95 1.52
N ASN A 28 -3.79 21.65 1.25
CA ASN A 28 -4.66 21.02 0.26
C ASN A 28 -4.76 19.51 0.44
N LEU A 29 -5.95 18.99 0.17
CA LEU A 29 -6.14 17.57 -0.11
C LEU A 29 -5.40 17.17 -1.40
N LEU A 30 -5.08 15.89 -1.53
CA LEU A 30 -4.56 15.33 -2.79
C LEU A 30 -5.73 14.96 -3.71
N PHE A 31 -5.49 14.93 -5.02
CA PHE A 31 -6.52 14.47 -5.96
C PHE A 31 -6.46 12.94 -6.00
N TYR A 32 -7.63 12.30 -5.93
CA TYR A 32 -7.73 10.88 -6.17
C TYR A 32 -7.60 10.62 -7.68
N THR A 33 -6.54 9.95 -8.11
CA THR A 33 -6.45 9.42 -9.48
C THR A 33 -6.47 7.90 -9.42
N GLN A 34 -7.42 7.26 -10.11
CA GLN A 34 -7.58 5.79 -10.09
C GLN A 34 -6.30 5.03 -10.50
N LEU A 35 -5.43 5.67 -11.28
CA LEU A 35 -4.31 5.06 -12.00
C LEU A 35 -3.01 4.88 -11.19
N ARG A 36 -2.93 5.34 -9.93
CA ARG A 36 -1.71 5.19 -9.12
C ARG A 36 -2.07 4.91 -7.68
N TRP A 37 -1.78 3.71 -7.18
CA TRP A 37 -2.06 3.32 -5.79
C TRP A 37 -1.38 4.27 -4.77
N LEU A 38 -0.17 4.78 -5.09
CA LEU A 38 0.52 5.81 -4.30
C LEU A 38 -0.33 7.07 -4.08
N SER A 39 -1.20 7.43 -5.04
CA SER A 39 -2.10 8.58 -4.87
C SER A 39 -3.21 8.30 -3.85
N ARG A 40 -3.64 7.04 -3.70
CA ARG A 40 -4.65 6.62 -2.71
C ARG A 40 -4.06 6.62 -1.29
N VAL A 41 -2.83 6.11 -1.16
CA VAL A 41 -2.09 6.08 0.10
C VAL A 41 -1.81 7.48 0.62
N ASN A 42 -1.22 8.34 -0.22
CA ASN A 42 -0.95 9.72 0.16
C ASN A 42 -2.24 10.49 0.45
N LEU A 43 -3.34 10.17 -0.26
CA LEU A 43 -4.62 10.78 0.02
C LEU A 43 -5.13 10.43 1.43
N LEU A 44 -5.04 9.17 1.84
CA LEU A 44 -5.51 8.72 3.15
C LEU A 44 -4.74 9.43 4.27
N LEU A 45 -3.41 9.48 4.17
CA LEU A 45 -2.57 10.23 5.09
C LEU A 45 -2.98 11.71 5.15
N ARG A 46 -3.17 12.34 3.99
CA ARG A 46 -3.60 13.75 3.92
C ARG A 46 -4.98 13.99 4.52
N VAL A 47 -5.89 13.03 4.41
CA VAL A 47 -7.23 13.12 5.03
C VAL A 47 -7.11 13.04 6.55
N TYR A 48 -6.25 12.16 7.08
CA TYR A 48 -6.00 12.07 8.51
C TYR A 48 -5.34 13.34 9.09
N GLU A 49 -4.36 13.89 8.38
CA GLU A 49 -3.69 15.13 8.76
C GLU A 49 -4.66 16.33 8.76
N LEU A 50 -5.57 16.37 7.78
CA LEU A 50 -6.52 17.48 7.60
C LEU A 50 -7.93 17.20 8.13
N LYS A 51 -8.08 16.23 9.04
CA LYS A 51 -9.40 15.77 9.50
C LYS A 51 -10.20 16.88 10.19
N ASP A 52 -9.54 17.80 10.89
CA ASP A 52 -10.19 18.88 11.63
C ASP A 52 -10.62 20.02 10.71
N GLU A 53 -9.78 20.42 9.76
CA GLU A 53 -10.12 21.37 8.69
C GLU A 53 -11.22 20.80 7.80
N LEU A 54 -11.15 19.50 7.50
CA LEU A 54 -12.15 18.79 6.71
C LEU A 54 -13.51 18.80 7.42
N LYS A 55 -13.52 18.51 8.72
CA LYS A 55 -14.72 18.55 9.57
C LYS A 55 -15.33 19.95 9.59
N GLU A 56 -14.53 20.99 9.83
CA GLU A 56 -15.03 22.36 9.88
C GLU A 56 -15.53 22.84 8.51
N PHE A 57 -14.78 22.56 7.44
CA PHE A 57 -15.22 22.87 6.09
C PHE A 57 -16.58 22.24 5.78
N LEU A 58 -16.76 20.96 6.08
CA LEU A 58 -18.01 20.25 5.82
C LEU A 58 -19.17 20.75 6.69
N ARG A 59 -18.89 21.24 7.90
CA ARG A 59 -19.87 21.92 8.76
C ARG A 59 -20.38 23.19 8.10
N THR A 60 -19.50 24.05 7.56
CA THR A 60 -19.91 25.27 6.83
C THR A 60 -20.75 24.98 5.59
N GLN A 61 -20.55 23.83 4.95
CA GLN A 61 -21.30 23.38 3.78
C GLN A 61 -22.62 22.66 4.13
N GLY A 62 -22.96 22.52 5.42
CA GLY A 62 -24.16 21.82 5.87
C GLY A 62 -24.14 20.30 5.62
N LYS A 63 -22.95 19.68 5.48
CA LYS A 63 -22.78 18.24 5.20
C LYS A 63 -22.79 17.42 6.48
N THR A 64 -23.89 17.48 7.23
CA THR A 64 -24.04 16.92 8.58
C THR A 64 -23.65 15.44 8.67
N ALA A 65 -24.06 14.59 7.73
CA ALA A 65 -23.73 13.16 7.74
C ALA A 65 -22.22 12.88 7.72
N TRP A 66 -21.44 13.68 7.00
CA TRP A 66 -19.98 13.52 6.94
C TRP A 66 -19.27 14.14 8.16
N VAL A 67 -19.85 15.20 8.73
CA VAL A 67 -19.36 15.78 9.99
C VAL A 67 -19.51 14.77 11.13
N VAL A 68 -20.68 14.14 11.26
CA VAL A 68 -20.92 13.08 12.25
C VAL A 68 -19.93 11.92 12.09
N LEU A 69 -19.58 11.55 10.86
CA LEU A 69 -18.58 10.53 10.60
C LEU A 69 -17.19 10.94 11.10
N LEU A 70 -16.77 12.19 10.87
CA LEU A 70 -15.49 12.74 11.35
C LEU A 70 -15.47 13.07 12.85
N GLU A 71 -16.62 13.00 13.52
CA GLU A 71 -16.76 13.11 14.97
C GLU A 71 -16.86 11.74 15.65
N SER A 72 -17.00 10.65 14.88
CA SER A 72 -17.07 9.30 15.41
C SER A 72 -15.68 8.77 15.76
N ASP A 73 -15.45 8.50 17.04
CA ASP A 73 -14.19 7.91 17.50
C ASP A 73 -13.94 6.54 16.89
N SER A 74 -14.97 5.70 16.77
CA SER A 74 -14.89 4.40 16.10
C SER A 74 -14.36 4.53 14.67
N TRP A 75 -14.95 5.41 13.86
CA TRP A 75 -14.49 5.64 12.49
C TRP A 75 -13.07 6.24 12.43
N LEU A 76 -12.76 7.17 13.33
CA LEU A 76 -11.42 7.76 13.41
C LEU A 76 -10.35 6.73 13.82
N SER A 77 -10.68 5.77 14.69
CA SER A 77 -9.80 4.65 15.03
C SER A 77 -9.49 3.79 13.81
N GLU A 78 -10.51 3.42 13.03
CA GLU A 78 -10.30 2.69 11.77
C GLU A 78 -9.41 3.48 10.82
N LEU A 79 -9.64 4.79 10.67
CA LEU A 79 -8.79 5.66 9.85
C LEU A 79 -7.34 5.67 10.35
N CYS A 80 -7.11 5.85 11.65
CA CYS A 80 -5.77 5.88 12.25
C CYS A 80 -5.02 4.58 11.97
N TYR A 81 -5.68 3.45 12.24
CA TYR A 81 -5.16 2.12 11.93
C TYR A 81 -4.80 1.98 10.45
N LEU A 82 -5.71 2.34 9.56
CA LEU A 82 -5.47 2.22 8.12
C LEU A 82 -4.29 3.08 7.67
N VAL A 83 -4.15 4.30 8.20
CA VAL A 83 -3.01 5.16 7.89
C VAL A 83 -1.69 4.53 8.36
N ASP A 84 -1.64 3.95 9.56
CA ASP A 84 -0.43 3.28 10.06
C ASP A 84 -0.03 2.08 9.18
N ILE A 85 -0.98 1.24 8.77
CA ILE A 85 -0.70 0.11 7.88
C ILE A 85 -0.31 0.56 6.47
N VAL A 86 -1.00 1.56 5.94
CA VAL A 86 -0.73 2.11 4.61
C VAL A 86 0.63 2.80 4.55
N GLU A 87 1.05 3.48 5.62
CA GLU A 87 2.39 4.04 5.73
C GLU A 87 3.46 2.94 5.77
N SER A 88 3.23 1.87 6.52
CA SER A 88 4.10 0.69 6.54
C SER A 88 4.24 0.04 5.15
N LEU A 89 3.14 -0.08 4.41
CA LEU A 89 3.13 -0.54 3.02
C LEU A 89 3.91 0.41 2.09
N ASN A 90 3.79 1.72 2.30
CA ASN A 90 4.54 2.69 1.52
C ASN A 90 6.05 2.58 1.77
N VAL A 91 6.47 2.37 3.03
CA VAL A 91 7.88 2.11 3.40
C VAL A 91 8.39 0.85 2.70
N LEU A 92 7.64 -0.26 2.74
CA LEU A 92 7.99 -1.47 1.99
C LEU A 92 8.16 -1.13 0.52
N ASN A 93 7.16 -0.52 -0.11
CA ASN A 93 7.20 -0.23 -1.53
C ASN A 93 8.39 0.66 -1.92
N CYS A 94 8.67 1.73 -1.18
CA CYS A 94 9.84 2.57 -1.42
C CYS A 94 11.14 1.76 -1.32
N SER A 95 11.21 0.83 -0.36
CA SER A 95 12.35 -0.06 -0.23
C SER A 95 12.50 -1.02 -1.43
N LEU A 96 11.42 -1.39 -2.11
CA LEU A 96 11.45 -2.25 -3.29
C LEU A 96 11.87 -1.52 -4.57
N GLN A 97 11.68 -0.21 -4.67
CA GLN A 97 11.95 0.60 -5.88
C GLN A 97 13.41 1.11 -6.03
N GLY A 98 14.37 0.58 -5.26
CA GLY A 98 15.76 1.03 -5.26
C GLY A 98 16.56 0.66 -6.53
N LYS A 99 17.63 1.40 -6.82
CA LYS A 99 18.52 1.19 -8.00
C LYS A 99 19.24 -0.17 -8.02
N ASP A 100 19.36 -0.82 -6.86
CA ASP A 100 20.03 -2.12 -6.69
C ASP A 100 19.03 -3.25 -6.34
N ALA A 101 17.74 -3.08 -6.69
CA ALA A 101 16.72 -4.09 -6.43
C ALA A 101 17.00 -5.36 -7.25
N ASN A 102 17.33 -6.45 -6.56
CA ASN A 102 17.38 -7.78 -7.12
C ASN A 102 16.34 -8.69 -6.46
N LEU A 103 16.04 -9.82 -7.11
CA LEU A 103 15.00 -10.76 -6.66
C LEU A 103 15.20 -11.23 -5.21
N MET A 104 16.45 -11.39 -4.77
CA MET A 104 16.77 -11.81 -3.41
C MET A 104 16.47 -10.73 -2.38
N ILE A 105 16.85 -9.49 -2.66
CA ILE A 105 16.52 -8.33 -1.82
C ILE A 105 15.00 -8.12 -1.75
N PHE A 106 14.30 -8.31 -2.88
CA PHE A 106 12.85 -8.28 -2.92
C PHE A 106 12.26 -9.33 -1.97
N HIS A 107 12.72 -10.59 -2.08
CA HIS A 107 12.26 -11.69 -1.23
C HIS A 107 12.51 -11.41 0.25
N ASP A 108 13.71 -10.96 0.63
CA ASP A 108 14.06 -10.70 2.03
C ASP A 108 13.23 -9.55 2.62
N LYS A 109 13.01 -8.49 1.85
CA LYS A 109 12.14 -7.37 2.26
C LYS A 109 10.69 -7.79 2.41
N MET A 110 10.19 -8.61 1.47
CA MET A 110 8.82 -9.12 1.52
C MET A 110 8.63 -10.06 2.71
N SER A 111 9.54 -11.01 2.91
CA SER A 111 9.52 -11.94 4.05
C SER A 111 9.60 -11.20 5.39
N GLY A 112 10.50 -10.23 5.52
CA GLY A 112 10.59 -9.39 6.72
C GLY A 112 9.32 -8.56 6.97
N PHE A 113 8.67 -8.08 5.91
CA PHE A 113 7.40 -7.38 6.02
C PHE A 113 6.26 -8.31 6.45
N LEU A 114 6.17 -9.53 5.91
CA LEU A 114 5.21 -10.54 6.36
C LEU A 114 5.38 -10.87 7.85
N VAL A 115 6.62 -10.99 8.34
CA VAL A 115 6.90 -11.15 9.78
C VAL A 115 6.40 -9.93 10.57
N THR A 116 6.58 -8.73 10.04
CA THR A 116 6.09 -7.50 10.65
C THR A 116 4.56 -7.47 10.72
N LEU A 117 3.85 -7.85 9.65
CA LEU A 117 2.39 -7.96 9.63
C LEU A 117 1.88 -9.00 10.63
N LYS A 118 2.54 -10.17 10.71
CA LYS A 118 2.21 -11.23 11.68
C LYS A 118 2.33 -10.70 13.11
N LEU A 119 3.43 -10.02 13.42
CA LEU A 119 3.62 -9.37 14.71
C LEU A 119 2.53 -8.32 15.00
N LEU A 120 2.19 -7.47 14.04
CA LEU A 120 1.13 -6.47 14.17
C LEU A 120 -0.24 -7.13 14.48
N ALA A 121 -0.58 -8.21 13.77
CA ALA A 121 -1.82 -8.96 13.97
C ALA A 121 -1.88 -9.62 15.36
N ASP A 122 -0.79 -10.28 15.78
CA ASP A 122 -0.70 -10.93 17.09
C ASP A 122 -0.84 -9.92 18.23
N LYS A 123 -0.22 -8.74 18.10
CA LYS A 123 -0.32 -7.67 19.10
C LYS A 123 -1.71 -7.06 19.13
N ALA A 124 -2.32 -6.81 17.98
CA ALA A 124 -3.70 -6.33 17.89
C ALA A 124 -4.65 -7.31 18.60
N ALA A 125 -4.54 -8.62 18.36
CA ALA A 125 -5.39 -9.65 18.96
C ALA A 125 -5.37 -9.68 20.51
N VAL A 126 -4.30 -9.17 21.13
CA VAL A 126 -4.19 -9.02 22.60
C VAL A 126 -4.36 -7.58 23.07
N LYS A 127 -5.03 -6.73 22.28
CA LYS A 127 -5.29 -5.30 22.55
C LYS A 127 -4.02 -4.48 22.81
N ARG A 128 -2.91 -4.84 22.17
CA ARG A 128 -1.63 -4.10 22.28
C ARG A 128 -1.36 -3.33 21.01
N PHE A 129 -1.62 -2.03 21.06
CA PHE A 129 -1.50 -1.15 19.90
C PHE A 129 -0.18 -0.38 19.82
N SER A 130 0.83 -0.67 20.66
CA SER A 130 2.09 0.10 20.72
C SER A 130 2.87 0.23 19.40
N LEU A 131 2.54 -0.57 18.38
CA LEU A 131 3.13 -0.53 17.05
C LEU A 131 2.32 0.30 16.02
N TYR A 132 1.21 0.90 16.47
CA TYR A 132 0.29 1.71 15.67
C TYR A 132 0.30 3.14 16.24
N PRO A 133 1.24 3.99 15.83
CA PRO A 133 1.47 5.28 16.48
C PRO A 133 0.23 6.18 16.47
N ARG A 134 -0.46 6.31 15.32
CA ARG A 134 -1.65 7.17 15.20
C ARG A 134 -2.84 6.58 15.92
N LEU A 135 -3.00 5.26 15.86
CA LEU A 135 -4.07 4.59 16.58
C LEU A 135 -3.89 4.74 18.09
N VAL A 136 -2.68 4.55 18.62
CA VAL A 136 -2.41 4.73 20.05
C VAL A 136 -2.70 6.15 20.48
N GLU A 137 -2.24 7.14 19.72
CA GLU A 137 -2.52 8.54 20.00
C GLU A 137 -4.03 8.79 20.12
N HIS A 138 -4.82 8.33 19.14
CA HIS A 138 -6.27 8.48 19.15
C HIS A 138 -6.95 7.72 20.30
N LEU A 139 -6.55 6.47 20.56
CA LEU A 139 -7.07 5.68 21.68
C LEU A 139 -6.74 6.30 23.05
N THR A 140 -5.65 7.06 23.18
CA THR A 140 -5.34 7.77 24.43
C THR A 140 -6.18 9.02 24.66
N THR A 141 -6.74 9.61 23.59
CA THR A 141 -7.57 10.81 23.66
C THR A 141 -9.05 10.52 23.81
N CYS A 142 -9.49 9.30 23.47
CA CYS A 142 -10.89 8.93 23.39
C CYS A 142 -11.28 7.92 24.49
N LEU A 143 -12.57 7.85 24.82
CA LEU A 143 -13.10 6.91 25.80
C LEU A 143 -13.69 5.72 25.05
N TYR A 144 -13.05 4.56 25.18
CA TYR A 144 -13.55 3.29 24.66
C TYR A 144 -14.02 2.41 25.81
N ASP A 145 -15.16 1.76 25.62
CA ASP A 145 -15.52 0.63 26.48
C ASP A 145 -14.79 -0.66 26.05
N ASP A 146 -14.79 -1.67 26.93
CA ASP A 146 -14.10 -2.93 26.67
C ASP A 146 -14.62 -3.65 25.40
N THR A 147 -15.91 -3.49 25.08
CA THR A 147 -16.60 -4.14 23.96
C THR A 147 -16.21 -3.50 22.63
N GLU A 148 -16.18 -2.16 22.57
CA GLU A 148 -15.72 -1.42 21.40
C GLU A 148 -14.25 -1.71 21.11
N LEU A 149 -13.43 -1.77 22.16
CA LEU A 149 -12.01 -2.12 22.03
C LEU A 149 -11.82 -3.58 21.59
N ASP A 150 -12.67 -4.50 22.06
CA ASP A 150 -12.71 -5.89 21.59
C ASP A 150 -13.08 -6.00 20.10
N SER A 151 -14.11 -5.26 19.66
CA SER A 151 -14.53 -5.23 18.25
C SER A 151 -13.40 -4.73 17.36
N LEU A 152 -12.85 -3.54 17.68
CA LEU A 152 -11.76 -2.92 16.93
C LEU A 152 -10.52 -3.83 16.87
N SER A 153 -10.14 -4.42 18.01
CA SER A 153 -9.03 -5.38 18.11
C SER A 153 -9.26 -6.59 17.19
N GLY A 154 -10.46 -7.16 17.22
CA GLY A 154 -10.85 -8.29 16.38
C GLY A 154 -10.82 -7.97 14.89
N GLU A 155 -11.36 -6.81 14.50
CA GLU A 155 -11.38 -6.32 13.12
C GLU A 155 -9.97 -6.08 12.57
N ILE A 156 -9.11 -5.39 13.33
CA ILE A 156 -7.71 -5.15 12.95
C ILE A 156 -6.98 -6.49 12.76
N ALA A 157 -7.08 -7.40 13.73
CA ALA A 157 -6.41 -8.69 13.67
C ALA A 157 -6.94 -9.55 12.50
N CYS A 158 -8.23 -9.48 12.19
CA CYS A 158 -8.84 -10.16 11.06
C CYS A 158 -8.34 -9.60 9.73
N HIS A 159 -8.36 -8.27 9.57
CA HIS A 159 -7.88 -7.61 8.37
C HIS A 159 -6.40 -7.92 8.10
N LEU A 160 -5.54 -7.87 9.12
CA LEU A 160 -4.12 -8.16 8.93
C LEU A 160 -3.85 -9.61 8.54
N ARG A 161 -4.61 -10.56 9.09
CA ARG A 161 -4.53 -11.98 8.67
C ARG A 161 -4.92 -12.14 7.21
N SER A 162 -6.04 -11.52 6.79
CA SER A 162 -6.45 -11.52 5.39
C SER A 162 -5.39 -10.87 4.48
N LEU A 163 -4.79 -9.76 4.92
CA LEU A 163 -3.72 -9.10 4.18
C LEU A 163 -2.50 -10.02 4.02
N ILE A 164 -2.08 -10.72 5.08
CA ILE A 164 -0.99 -11.71 5.04
C ILE A 164 -1.31 -12.81 4.01
N GLU A 165 -2.51 -13.38 4.06
CA GLU A 165 -2.94 -14.41 3.10
C GLU A 165 -2.89 -13.90 1.65
N GLN A 166 -3.27 -12.65 1.41
CA GLN A 166 -3.13 -12.04 0.10
C GLN A 166 -1.65 -11.92 -0.31
N PHE A 167 -0.77 -11.42 0.56
CA PHE A 167 0.65 -11.36 0.25
C PHE A 167 1.24 -12.75 -0.07
N GLU A 168 0.89 -13.77 0.70
CA GLU A 168 1.35 -15.15 0.48
C GLU A 168 0.76 -15.74 -0.82
N HIS A 169 -0.46 -15.36 -1.21
CA HIS A 169 -1.08 -15.76 -2.47
C HIS A 169 -0.41 -15.12 -3.70
N TYR A 170 -0.15 -13.82 -3.66
CA TYR A 170 0.43 -13.08 -4.78
C TYR A 170 1.96 -13.23 -4.87
N PHE A 171 2.62 -13.52 -3.75
CA PHE A 171 4.07 -13.70 -3.65
C PHE A 171 4.38 -15.03 -2.93
N PRO A 172 4.18 -16.18 -3.60
CA PRO A 172 4.53 -17.46 -3.02
C PRO A 172 6.03 -17.55 -2.74
N GLU A 173 6.41 -18.38 -1.76
CA GLU A 173 7.82 -18.60 -1.42
C GLU A 173 8.62 -18.96 -2.68
N LEU A 174 9.69 -18.22 -2.93
CA LEU A 174 10.65 -18.59 -3.95
C LEU A 174 11.38 -19.83 -3.46
N ASP A 175 11.69 -20.77 -4.35
CA ASP A 175 12.63 -21.84 -4.05
C ASP A 175 14.03 -21.23 -3.88
N VAL A 176 14.33 -20.75 -2.68
CA VAL A 176 15.59 -20.07 -2.34
C VAL A 176 16.78 -21.02 -2.52
N GLN A 177 16.56 -22.35 -2.49
CA GLN A 177 17.63 -23.32 -2.71
C GLN A 177 18.21 -23.25 -4.11
N SER A 178 17.37 -22.99 -5.13
CA SER A 178 17.79 -22.83 -6.52
C SER A 178 18.73 -21.64 -6.77
N PHE A 179 18.78 -20.69 -5.84
CA PHE A 179 19.65 -19.51 -5.89
C PHE A 179 20.65 -19.44 -4.73
N SER A 180 20.85 -20.54 -4.00
CA SER A 180 21.78 -20.62 -2.86
C SER A 180 23.20 -20.19 -3.26
N VAL A 181 23.67 -20.56 -4.46
CA VAL A 181 24.96 -20.14 -5.03
C VAL A 181 25.10 -18.61 -5.14
N VAL A 182 23.98 -17.91 -5.39
CA VAL A 182 23.96 -16.44 -5.53
C VAL A 182 23.99 -15.74 -4.16
N ARG A 183 23.40 -16.36 -3.12
CA ARG A 183 23.40 -15.83 -1.75
C ARG A 183 24.70 -16.13 -1.01
N ASP A 184 25.16 -17.36 -1.11
CA ASP A 184 26.39 -17.83 -0.50
C ASP A 184 26.98 -18.99 -1.33
N PRO A 185 27.91 -18.70 -2.25
CA PRO A 185 28.52 -19.72 -3.10
C PRO A 185 29.35 -20.75 -2.31
N PHE A 186 29.65 -20.50 -1.03
CA PHE A 186 30.45 -21.40 -0.20
C PHE A 186 29.62 -22.32 0.69
N THR A 187 28.31 -22.08 0.84
CA THR A 187 27.38 -22.95 1.57
C THR A 187 26.32 -23.60 0.67
N ALA A 188 26.28 -23.27 -0.62
CA ALA A 188 25.38 -23.86 -1.58
C ALA A 188 25.64 -25.38 -1.78
N PRO A 189 24.59 -26.22 -1.87
CA PRO A 189 24.74 -27.64 -2.23
C PRO A 189 25.42 -27.79 -3.60
N LEU A 190 26.44 -28.64 -3.71
CA LEU A 190 27.22 -28.86 -4.95
C LEU A 190 26.37 -29.26 -6.17
N ASP A 191 25.18 -29.83 -5.93
CA ASP A 191 24.23 -30.25 -6.97
C ASP A 191 23.53 -29.07 -7.68
N SER A 192 23.64 -27.85 -7.15
CA SER A 192 23.02 -26.63 -7.71
C SER A 192 23.85 -25.95 -8.81
N ILE A 193 25.10 -26.37 -9.01
CA ILE A 193 25.95 -25.88 -10.11
C ILE A 193 25.68 -26.77 -11.32
N ALA A 194 24.87 -26.28 -12.26
CA ALA A 194 24.72 -26.93 -13.56
C ALA A 194 26.12 -27.16 -14.16
N ALA A 195 26.41 -28.41 -14.58
CA ALA A 195 27.67 -28.76 -15.20
C ALA A 195 27.98 -27.76 -16.34
N PRO A 196 29.24 -27.29 -16.47
CA PRO A 196 29.60 -26.32 -17.49
C PRO A 196 29.14 -26.84 -18.86
N PRO A 197 28.50 -26.00 -19.69
CA PRO A 197 28.06 -26.43 -21.01
C PRO A 197 29.26 -26.98 -21.78
N PRO A 198 29.08 -28.07 -22.56
CA PRO A 198 30.18 -28.63 -23.35
C PRO A 198 30.79 -27.53 -24.23
N PRO A 199 32.13 -27.52 -24.39
CA PRO A 199 32.80 -26.47 -25.16
C PRO A 199 32.16 -26.38 -26.55
N PRO A 200 31.87 -25.16 -27.04
CA PRO A 200 31.27 -25.00 -28.35
C PRO A 200 32.17 -25.64 -29.42
N PRO A 201 31.59 -26.32 -30.43
CA PRO A 201 32.36 -26.87 -31.53
C PRO A 201 33.16 -25.74 -32.21
N PRO A 202 34.36 -26.04 -32.74
CA PRO A 202 35.21 -25.03 -33.36
C PRO A 202 34.44 -24.32 -34.48
N PRO A 203 34.56 -22.98 -34.59
CA PRO A 203 33.81 -22.22 -35.56
C PRO A 203 34.19 -22.65 -36.99
N PRO A 204 33.21 -22.77 -37.91
CA PRO A 204 33.51 -22.99 -39.32
C PRO A 204 34.32 -21.80 -39.88
N PRO A 205 35.19 -22.03 -40.88
CA PRO A 205 36.01 -20.98 -41.47
C PRO A 205 35.14 -19.84 -42.03
N PRO A 206 35.58 -18.58 -41.87
CA PRO A 206 34.77 -17.42 -42.25
C PRO A 206 34.56 -17.35 -43.77
N PRO A 207 33.32 -17.11 -44.25
CA PRO A 207 33.08 -16.74 -45.63
C PRO A 207 33.60 -15.31 -45.92
N PRO A 208 33.96 -15.01 -47.18
CA PRO A 208 34.53 -13.72 -47.56
C PRO A 208 33.55 -12.56 -47.27
N ARG A 209 34.12 -11.46 -46.74
CA ARG A 209 33.41 -10.25 -46.32
C ARG A 209 32.64 -9.61 -47.48
N ALA A 210 31.34 -9.40 -47.27
CA ALA A 210 30.54 -8.40 -48.01
C ALA A 210 29.95 -7.40 -47.01
N CYS A 211 30.18 -6.11 -47.28
CA CYS A 211 29.63 -4.96 -46.56
C CYS A 211 28.12 -4.85 -46.74
N THR A 212 27.36 -4.55 -45.68
CA THR A 212 26.38 -3.42 -45.59
C THR A 212 25.58 -3.43 -44.28
N ALA A 213 25.25 -2.23 -43.79
CA ALA A 213 24.40 -1.92 -42.63
C ALA A 213 22.98 -1.48 -43.11
N PRO A 214 22.07 -0.92 -42.28
CA PRO A 214 21.77 -1.09 -40.83
C PRO A 214 20.26 -1.38 -40.58
N ALA A 215 19.83 -1.74 -39.36
CA ALA A 215 18.42 -1.58 -38.94
C ALA A 215 18.28 -1.36 -37.42
N GLY A 216 17.40 -0.41 -37.06
CA GLY A 216 17.35 0.24 -35.75
C GLY A 216 16.66 -0.53 -34.63
N PHE A 217 16.98 -0.11 -33.40
CA PHE A 217 16.45 -0.64 -32.16
C PHE A 217 15.34 0.29 -31.63
N ARG A 218 14.13 -0.24 -31.46
CA ARG A 218 13.02 0.43 -30.78
C ARG A 218 13.13 0.20 -29.27
N SER A 219 12.96 1.27 -28.50
CA SER A 219 12.80 1.27 -27.04
C SER A 219 11.45 0.66 -26.65
N ALA A 220 11.45 -0.27 -25.68
CA ALA A 220 10.26 -0.81 -25.04
C ALA A 220 10.06 -0.12 -23.67
N GLY A 221 8.85 0.37 -23.45
CA GLY A 221 8.40 1.06 -22.24
C GLY A 221 7.99 0.12 -21.10
N SER A 222 7.83 0.73 -19.92
CA SER A 222 7.56 0.15 -18.60
C SER A 222 6.24 -0.64 -18.50
N CYS A 223 6.26 -1.74 -17.73
CA CYS A 223 5.07 -2.50 -17.36
C CYS A 223 5.20 -3.01 -15.91
N THR A 224 4.97 -2.15 -14.91
CA THR A 224 5.02 -2.57 -13.49
C THR A 224 3.95 -1.90 -12.60
N ASP A 225 3.04 -1.09 -13.13
CA ASP A 225 2.07 -0.32 -12.31
C ASP A 225 0.66 -0.94 -12.27
N GLU A 226 0.40 -2.02 -13.01
CA GLU A 226 -0.96 -2.57 -13.20
C GLU A 226 -1.31 -3.69 -12.19
N PHE A 227 -0.32 -4.40 -11.64
CA PHE A 227 -0.55 -5.64 -10.86
C PHE A 227 -1.00 -5.41 -9.40
N VAL A 228 -0.61 -4.29 -8.78
CA VAL A 228 -0.89 -4.02 -7.35
C VAL A 228 -2.33 -3.51 -7.13
N VAL A 229 -3.02 -3.08 -8.20
CA VAL A 229 -4.38 -2.53 -8.13
C VAL A 229 -5.44 -3.61 -7.86
N ASP A 230 -5.23 -4.84 -8.34
CA ASP A 230 -6.22 -5.92 -8.22
C ASP A 230 -6.35 -6.49 -6.79
N ILE A 231 -5.27 -6.45 -6.00
CA ILE A 231 -5.25 -6.99 -4.63
C ILE A 231 -6.21 -6.24 -3.69
N LEU A 232 -6.34 -4.93 -3.87
CA LEU A 232 -7.13 -4.08 -2.96
C LEU A 232 -8.52 -3.70 -3.50
N VAL A 233 -8.78 -3.84 -4.81
CA VAL A 233 -10.10 -3.54 -5.39
C VAL A 233 -11.10 -4.67 -5.16
N GLN A 234 -10.65 -5.93 -5.04
CA GLN A 234 -11.55 -7.06 -4.81
C GLN A 234 -12.15 -7.13 -3.39
N ASN A 235 -11.60 -6.41 -2.41
CA ASN A 235 -12.13 -6.41 -1.03
C ASN A 235 -13.08 -5.23 -0.71
N GLY A 236 -13.41 -4.39 -1.71
CA GLY A 236 -14.20 -3.15 -1.51
C GLY A 236 -15.61 -3.15 -2.09
N SER A 237 -16.10 -4.26 -2.66
CA SER A 237 -17.43 -4.30 -3.28
C SER A 237 -18.28 -5.42 -2.70
N GLU A 238 -19.06 -5.07 -1.67
CA GLU A 238 -20.44 -5.53 -1.52
C GLU A 238 -21.18 -4.63 -0.52
N VAL A 239 -21.74 -3.54 -1.04
CA VAL A 239 -22.85 -2.83 -0.38
C VAL A 239 -24.01 -2.85 -1.37
N PRO A 240 -25.16 -3.46 -1.05
CA PRO A 240 -26.32 -3.50 -1.94
C PRO A 240 -27.06 -2.15 -1.92
N ASP A 241 -27.39 -1.63 -3.10
CA ASP A 241 -28.22 -0.44 -3.30
C ASP A 241 -29.64 -0.63 -2.70
N PRO A 242 -30.20 0.38 -1.99
CA PRO A 242 -31.52 0.28 -1.38
C PRO A 242 -32.58 1.01 -2.22
N VAL A 243 -33.04 0.45 -3.34
CA VAL A 243 -34.34 0.84 -3.94
C VAL A 243 -34.90 -0.32 -4.76
N THR A 244 -35.94 -0.99 -4.26
CA THR A 244 -37.22 -1.29 -4.97
C THR A 244 -38.11 -2.15 -4.07
N ALA A 245 -39.02 -1.53 -3.32
CA ALA A 245 -40.24 -2.18 -2.85
C ALA A 245 -41.29 -1.10 -2.48
N ARG A 246 -41.88 -0.49 -3.50
CA ARG A 246 -43.26 0.00 -3.43
C ARG A 246 -44.13 -1.06 -4.09
N HIS A 247 -44.89 -1.80 -3.29
CA HIS A 247 -46.31 -2.13 -3.45
C HIS A 247 -46.69 -3.23 -2.46
#